data_AF-A0A7Y1V0W9-F1
#
_entry.id   AF-A0A7Y1V0W9-F1
#
_cell.length_a   1.000
_cell.length_b   1.000
_cell.length_c   1.000
_cell.angle_alpha   90.00
_cell.angle_beta   90.00
_cell.angle_gamma   90.00
#
_symmetry.space_group_name_H-M   'P 1'
#
loop_
_entity.id
_entity.type
_entity.pdbx_description
1 polymer ?
#
loop_
_entity_poly.entity_id
_entity_poly.type
_entity_poly.pdbx_seq_one_letter_code
_entity_poly.pdbx_strand_id
1 'polypeptide(L)'
;MNKVSQAILLVAMVLIMVSCATEPERAMSPRGFEYIKHVSSGGEMIKPGEYAYFNIVMRHKDSVINSSYGEADMPRIRIPNPEEYTDQTPVVVDALAVMAEGDSVTLFYPLDSLENVPPAFADIDVIEYDLIMEDIKDETEYEAEMNAMMQEQEAAALKLKDRLPAVSALAEETLAAYNKGALETTKTPSGLEYIIHEEGSGARPGNGDMVNVQYFGTFMDGKKFDSSFDSGRAFSFPLGQQRAIGGWDEGIAYLKEGAKASLIVPPSLGYGETGYMDIPGNTTLYFYVELEKVN
;
A
#
# COMPACT_ATOMS: atom_id res chain seq x y z
N MET A 1 90.12 -24.66 -9.73
CA MET A 1 90.88 -23.40 -9.86
C MET A 1 89.96 -22.34 -10.45
N ASN A 2 89.76 -21.23 -9.71
CA ASN A 2 89.28 -19.91 -10.18
C ASN A 2 87.85 -19.83 -10.78
N LYS A 3 87.01 -18.83 -10.52
CA LYS A 3 86.92 -17.69 -9.58
C LYS A 3 85.61 -16.95 -9.99
N VAL A 4 84.97 -16.25 -9.04
CA VAL A 4 84.22 -14.98 -9.24
C VAL A 4 82.83 -15.12 -9.92
N SER A 5 81.74 -15.02 -9.14
CA SER A 5 80.99 -13.80 -8.76
C SER A 5 80.05 -13.30 -9.86
N GLN A 6 78.74 -13.39 -9.61
CA GLN A 6 77.80 -12.31 -9.93
C GLN A 6 76.53 -12.46 -9.09
N ALA A 7 76.33 -11.50 -8.20
CA ALA A 7 75.12 -11.31 -7.43
C ALA A 7 73.99 -10.88 -8.38
N ILE A 8 72.89 -11.64 -8.42
CA ILE A 8 71.65 -11.23 -9.06
C ILE A 8 70.77 -10.62 -7.97
N LEU A 9 70.68 -9.29 -8.01
CA LEU A 9 69.78 -8.49 -7.21
C LEU A 9 68.35 -8.75 -7.70
N LEU A 10 67.58 -9.53 -6.96
CA LEU A 10 66.18 -9.83 -7.26
C LEU A 10 65.33 -8.66 -6.74
N VAL A 11 65.06 -7.69 -7.61
CA VAL A 11 64.09 -6.62 -7.34
C VAL A 11 62.70 -7.25 -7.39
N ALA A 12 62.10 -7.45 -6.23
CA ALA A 12 60.69 -7.81 -6.11
C ALA A 12 59.84 -6.62 -6.56
N MET A 13 59.41 -6.64 -7.82
CA MET A 13 58.42 -5.71 -8.35
C MET A 13 57.06 -6.11 -7.80
N VAL A 14 56.64 -5.48 -6.70
CA VAL A 14 55.28 -5.59 -6.18
C VAL A 14 54.36 -4.86 -7.16
N LEU A 15 53.67 -5.61 -8.03
CA LEU A 15 52.53 -5.09 -8.76
C LEU A 15 51.41 -4.82 -7.75
N ILE A 16 51.24 -3.56 -7.39
CA ILE A 16 50.02 -3.08 -6.74
C ILE A 16 48.95 -3.05 -7.83
N MET A 17 48.10 -4.07 -7.90
CA MET A 17 46.87 -3.99 -8.69
C MET A 17 45.94 -2.99 -7.99
N VAL A 18 45.97 -1.75 -8.46
CA VAL A 18 44.92 -0.78 -8.18
C VAL A 18 43.68 -1.30 -8.89
N SER A 19 42.80 -1.95 -8.12
CA SER A 19 41.42 -2.20 -8.54
C SER A 19 40.73 -0.84 -8.61
N CYS A 20 40.80 -0.19 -9.77
CA CYS A 20 39.90 0.93 -10.07
C CYS A 20 38.49 0.36 -10.02
N ALA A 21 37.72 0.70 -8.98
CA ALA A 21 36.28 0.65 -9.09
C ALA A 21 35.93 1.60 -10.24
N THR A 22 35.63 1.06 -11.42
CA THR A 22 35.04 1.82 -12.51
C THR A 22 33.76 2.43 -11.97
N GLU A 23 33.68 3.76 -11.96
CA GLU A 23 32.45 4.45 -11.62
C GLU A 23 31.32 3.90 -12.51
N PRO A 24 30.13 3.70 -11.96
CA PRO A 24 28.99 3.22 -12.75
C PRO A 24 28.76 4.18 -13.92
N GLU A 25 28.61 3.62 -15.12
CA GLU A 25 28.39 4.39 -16.34
C GLU A 25 27.06 5.14 -16.22
N ARG A 26 27.14 6.47 -16.13
CA ARG A 26 26.00 7.38 -16.11
C ARG A 26 25.53 7.63 -17.55
N ALA A 27 24.25 7.45 -17.78
CA ALA A 27 23.58 7.69 -19.06
C ALA A 27 22.47 8.73 -18.90
N MET A 28 22.02 9.27 -20.04
CA MET A 28 20.96 10.27 -20.08
C MET A 28 19.69 9.67 -20.68
N SER A 29 18.56 9.91 -20.03
CA SER A 29 17.24 9.54 -20.53
C SER A 29 16.81 10.41 -21.72
N PRO A 30 15.73 10.06 -22.42
CA PRO A 30 15.20 10.86 -23.52
C PRO A 30 14.89 12.31 -23.15
N ARG A 31 14.38 12.58 -21.93
CA ARG A 31 14.15 13.95 -21.43
C ARG A 31 15.33 14.55 -20.68
N GLY A 32 16.50 13.88 -20.68
CA GLY A 32 17.74 14.40 -20.11
C GLY A 32 17.90 14.18 -18.61
N PHE A 33 17.18 13.22 -18.03
CA PHE A 33 17.41 12.80 -16.65
C PHE A 33 18.56 11.79 -16.60
N GLU A 34 19.44 11.96 -15.64
CA GLU A 34 20.56 11.05 -15.47
C GLU A 34 20.09 9.73 -14.85
N TYR A 35 20.64 8.61 -15.32
CA TYR A 35 20.41 7.31 -14.71
C TYR A 35 21.66 6.42 -14.74
N ILE A 36 21.69 5.44 -13.86
CA ILE A 36 22.69 4.37 -13.80
C ILE A 36 21.97 3.04 -14.00
N LYS A 37 22.44 2.23 -14.96
CA LYS A 37 21.98 0.85 -15.13
C LYS A 37 22.85 -0.09 -14.29
N HIS A 38 22.25 -0.79 -13.32
CA HIS A 38 22.96 -1.71 -12.43
C HIS A 38 22.93 -3.15 -12.94
N VAL A 39 21.76 -3.57 -13.45
CA VAL A 39 21.56 -4.90 -14.03
C VAL A 39 21.04 -4.72 -15.44
N SER A 40 21.68 -5.45 -16.36
CA SER A 40 21.22 -5.63 -17.73
C SER A 40 20.94 -7.11 -17.95
N SER A 41 19.67 -7.50 -17.97
CA SER A 41 19.24 -8.89 -18.14
C SER A 41 19.51 -9.41 -19.56
N GLY A 42 19.51 -8.50 -20.55
CA GLY A 42 19.55 -8.86 -21.97
C GLY A 42 18.20 -9.37 -22.50
N GLY A 43 17.13 -9.18 -21.73
CA GLY A 43 15.76 -9.46 -22.14
C GLY A 43 15.25 -8.51 -23.23
N GLU A 44 13.99 -8.68 -23.61
CA GLU A 44 13.34 -7.79 -24.56
C GLU A 44 13.10 -6.41 -23.92
N MET A 45 13.48 -5.36 -24.63
CA MET A 45 13.27 -3.98 -24.22
C MET A 45 11.79 -3.64 -24.34
N ILE A 46 11.26 -2.91 -23.35
CA ILE A 46 9.89 -2.43 -23.41
C ILE A 46 9.70 -1.48 -24.61
N LYS A 47 8.52 -1.56 -25.23
CA LYS A 47 8.13 -0.74 -26.37
C LYS A 47 7.04 0.27 -25.97
N PRO A 48 6.94 1.41 -26.68
CA PRO A 48 5.79 2.29 -26.54
C PRO A 48 4.48 1.53 -26.75
N GLY A 49 3.54 1.72 -25.83
CA GLY A 49 2.26 1.04 -25.78
C GLY A 49 2.20 -0.18 -24.87
N GLU A 50 3.35 -0.76 -24.48
CA GLU A 50 3.41 -1.84 -23.50
C GLU A 50 3.35 -1.29 -22.07
N TYR A 51 3.02 -2.16 -21.12
CA TYR A 51 2.89 -1.85 -19.70
C TYR A 51 4.09 -2.41 -18.95
N ALA A 52 4.83 -1.52 -18.26
CA ALA A 52 5.88 -1.89 -17.31
C ALA A 52 5.26 -2.26 -15.97
N TYR A 53 5.60 -3.42 -15.44
CA TYR A 53 5.34 -3.84 -14.07
C TYR A 53 6.66 -3.82 -13.32
N PHE A 54 6.74 -3.06 -12.22
CA PHE A 54 8.03 -2.75 -11.63
C PHE A 54 7.96 -2.53 -10.12
N ASN A 55 9.08 -2.80 -9.46
CA ASN A 55 9.33 -2.33 -8.10
C ASN A 55 10.05 -0.99 -8.13
N ILE A 56 9.72 -0.12 -7.17
CA ILE A 56 10.32 1.21 -7.04
C ILE A 56 10.67 1.52 -5.58
N VAL A 57 11.86 2.08 -5.37
CA VAL A 57 12.27 2.70 -4.12
C VAL A 57 12.64 4.15 -4.39
N MET A 58 11.93 5.07 -3.73
CA MET A 58 12.26 6.49 -3.72
C MET A 58 13.13 6.76 -2.50
N ARG A 59 14.32 7.31 -2.71
CA ARG A 59 15.25 7.64 -1.62
C ARG A 59 15.99 8.95 -1.86
N HIS A 60 16.58 9.47 -0.80
CA HIS A 60 17.57 10.53 -0.86
C HIS A 60 18.82 10.06 -0.10
N LYS A 61 19.93 9.83 -0.83
CA LYS A 61 21.13 9.19 -0.28
C LYS A 61 20.76 7.84 0.34
N ASP A 62 21.06 7.65 1.63
CA ASP A 62 20.81 6.41 2.37
C ASP A 62 19.39 6.34 2.97
N SER A 63 18.60 7.41 2.87
CA SER A 63 17.26 7.48 3.47
C SER A 63 16.18 7.08 2.47
N VAL A 64 15.48 5.97 2.74
CA VAL A 64 14.27 5.59 2.00
C VAL A 64 13.14 6.56 2.35
N ILE A 65 12.56 7.16 1.32
CA ILE A 65 11.39 8.04 1.41
C ILE A 65 10.11 7.23 1.18
N ASN A 66 10.10 6.35 0.18
CA ASN A 66 8.98 5.50 -0.16
C ASN A 66 9.45 4.21 -0.87
N SER A 67 8.68 3.14 -0.80
CA SER A 67 8.99 1.84 -1.40
C SER A 67 7.72 1.11 -1.80
N SER A 68 7.71 0.46 -2.97
CA SER A 68 6.63 -0.46 -3.37
C SER A 68 6.78 -1.87 -2.81
N TYR A 69 7.94 -2.23 -2.26
CA TYR A 69 8.14 -3.56 -1.70
C TYR A 69 7.23 -3.81 -0.50
N GLY A 70 6.53 -4.96 -0.52
CA GLY A 70 5.59 -5.34 0.53
C GLY A 70 4.16 -4.88 0.27
N GLU A 71 3.94 -4.02 -0.73
CA GLU A 71 2.60 -3.65 -1.16
C GLU A 71 1.92 -4.81 -1.90
N ALA A 72 0.60 -4.95 -1.73
CA ALA A 72 -0.16 -6.03 -2.34
C ALA A 72 -0.27 -5.88 -3.87
N ASP A 73 -0.34 -4.64 -4.35
CA ASP A 73 -0.47 -4.31 -5.76
C ASP A 73 0.83 -3.72 -6.31
N MET A 74 1.45 -4.43 -7.25
CA MET A 74 2.63 -3.95 -7.94
C MET A 74 2.30 -2.73 -8.80
N PRO A 75 3.12 -1.66 -8.76
CA PRO A 75 3.03 -0.54 -9.68
C PRO A 75 3.10 -1.00 -11.13
N ARG A 76 2.22 -0.41 -11.96
CA ARG A 76 2.17 -0.67 -13.39
C ARG A 76 1.92 0.62 -14.16
N ILE A 77 2.60 0.81 -15.30
CA ILE A 77 2.42 2.02 -16.12
C ILE A 77 2.59 1.70 -17.61
N ARG A 78 1.69 2.27 -18.44
CA ARG A 78 1.83 2.24 -19.90
C ARG A 78 2.97 3.16 -20.32
N ILE A 79 3.91 2.66 -21.11
CA ILE A 79 4.97 3.49 -21.68
C ILE A 79 4.40 4.26 -22.88
N PRO A 80 4.28 5.60 -22.82
CA PRO A 80 3.78 6.38 -23.94
C PRO A 80 4.80 6.43 -25.08
N ASN A 81 4.36 6.86 -26.26
CA ASN A 81 5.31 7.24 -27.31
C ASN A 81 6.12 8.46 -26.83
N PRO A 82 7.41 8.58 -27.17
CA PRO A 82 8.21 9.74 -26.78
C PRO A 82 7.63 11.09 -27.22
N GLU A 83 6.88 11.11 -28.33
CA GLU A 83 6.18 12.29 -28.84
C GLU A 83 4.98 12.73 -27.97
N GLU A 84 4.46 11.84 -27.12
CA GLU A 84 3.34 12.09 -26.20
C GLU A 84 3.82 12.59 -24.83
N TYR A 85 5.13 12.73 -24.62
CA TYR A 85 5.67 13.16 -23.34
C TYR A 85 5.30 14.61 -23.05
N THR A 86 4.88 14.85 -21.81
CA THR A 86 4.53 16.18 -21.30
C THR A 86 5.26 16.44 -19.99
N ASP A 87 5.18 17.65 -19.47
CA ASP A 87 5.69 17.99 -18.14
C ASP A 87 4.98 17.20 -17.02
N GLN A 88 3.80 16.64 -17.30
CA GLN A 88 3.04 15.80 -16.36
C GLN A 88 3.43 14.32 -16.45
N THR A 89 4.22 13.91 -17.46
CA THR A 89 4.67 12.52 -17.59
C THR A 89 5.58 12.17 -16.42
N PRO A 90 5.26 11.13 -15.62
CA PRO A 90 6.07 10.75 -14.46
C PRO A 90 7.53 10.54 -14.84
N VAL A 91 8.46 11.07 -14.05
CA VAL A 91 9.90 10.99 -14.34
C VAL A 91 10.40 9.55 -14.48
N VAL A 92 9.79 8.61 -13.74
CA VAL A 92 10.15 7.18 -13.78
C VAL A 92 9.95 6.54 -15.16
N VAL A 93 9.06 7.08 -16.00
CA VAL A 93 8.84 6.61 -17.38
C VAL A 93 10.13 6.69 -18.19
N ASP A 94 10.97 7.69 -17.96
CA ASP A 94 12.25 7.86 -18.67
C ASP A 94 13.23 6.73 -18.43
N ALA A 95 13.27 6.19 -17.22
CA ALA A 95 14.09 5.03 -16.89
C ALA A 95 13.44 3.75 -17.38
N LEU A 96 12.13 3.58 -17.16
CA LEU A 96 11.40 2.38 -17.58
C LEU A 96 11.47 2.18 -19.11
N ALA A 97 11.38 3.25 -19.90
CA ALA A 97 11.45 3.20 -21.36
C ALA A 97 12.81 2.72 -21.93
N VAL A 98 13.85 2.62 -21.09
CA VAL A 98 15.17 2.10 -21.46
C VAL A 98 15.53 0.81 -20.72
N MET A 99 14.53 0.11 -20.18
CA MET A 99 14.68 -1.16 -19.46
C MET A 99 14.09 -2.33 -20.25
N ALA A 100 14.73 -3.49 -20.10
CA ALA A 100 14.19 -4.80 -20.41
C ALA A 100 13.65 -5.47 -19.14
N GLU A 101 12.83 -6.52 -19.28
CA GLU A 101 12.41 -7.37 -18.17
C GLU A 101 13.62 -7.87 -17.37
N GLY A 102 13.60 -7.73 -16.05
CA GLY A 102 14.70 -8.10 -15.15
C GLY A 102 15.83 -7.05 -15.03
N ASP A 103 15.77 -5.93 -15.74
CA ASP A 103 16.73 -4.83 -15.56
C ASP A 103 16.51 -4.10 -14.22
N SER A 104 17.58 -3.49 -13.71
CA SER A 104 17.48 -2.55 -12.60
C SER A 104 18.26 -1.26 -12.86
N VAL A 105 17.63 -0.12 -12.60
CA VAL A 105 18.14 1.23 -12.89
C VAL A 105 17.93 2.14 -11.70
N THR A 106 18.91 3.02 -11.40
CA THR A 106 18.68 4.19 -10.54
C THR A 106 18.56 5.44 -11.41
N LEU A 107 17.42 6.13 -11.34
CA LEU A 107 17.19 7.42 -11.98
C LEU A 107 17.40 8.57 -10.97
N PHE A 108 18.06 9.64 -11.40
CA PHE A 108 18.34 10.82 -10.58
C PHE A 108 17.42 11.96 -11.02
N TYR A 109 16.52 12.37 -10.12
CA TYR A 109 15.58 13.45 -10.36
C TYR A 109 15.95 14.71 -9.56
N PRO A 110 16.53 15.73 -10.20
CA PRO A 110 16.94 16.95 -9.51
C PRO A 110 15.71 17.82 -9.20
N LEU A 111 15.53 18.22 -7.95
CA LEU A 111 14.33 18.95 -7.50
C LEU A 111 14.35 20.43 -7.88
N ASP A 112 15.51 20.99 -8.23
CA ASP A 112 15.62 22.34 -8.79
C ASP A 112 14.96 22.47 -10.17
N SER A 113 14.64 21.33 -10.82
CA SER A 113 13.84 21.27 -12.04
C SER A 113 12.35 21.58 -11.83
N LEU A 114 11.87 21.52 -10.58
CA LEU A 114 10.48 21.81 -10.23
C LEU A 114 10.26 23.30 -9.97
N GLU A 115 9.23 23.87 -10.59
CA GLU A 115 8.82 25.26 -10.34
C GLU A 115 8.40 25.47 -8.86
N ASN A 116 7.81 24.46 -8.23
CA ASN A 116 7.41 24.49 -6.82
C ASN A 116 7.79 23.18 -6.13
N VAL A 117 8.88 23.19 -5.38
CA VAL A 117 9.28 22.05 -4.54
C VAL A 117 8.34 21.97 -3.32
N PRO A 118 7.68 20.83 -3.06
CA PRO A 118 6.87 20.66 -1.86
C PRO A 118 7.69 20.90 -0.58
N PRO A 119 7.13 21.53 0.46
CA PRO A 119 7.87 21.83 1.70
C PRO A 119 8.53 20.61 2.35
N ALA A 120 7.95 19.42 2.18
CA ALA A 120 8.51 18.17 2.68
C ALA A 120 9.87 17.80 2.04
N PHE A 121 10.22 18.41 0.90
CA PHE A 121 11.44 18.14 0.15
C PHE A 121 12.34 19.38 0.00
N ALA A 122 12.10 20.44 0.79
CA ALA A 122 12.80 21.73 0.64
C ALA A 122 14.32 21.64 0.82
N ASP A 123 14.81 20.67 1.59
CA ASP A 123 16.24 20.44 1.86
C ASP A 123 16.84 19.31 1.01
N ILE A 124 16.11 18.82 0.00
CA ILE A 124 16.54 17.74 -0.89
C ILE A 124 16.91 18.34 -2.25
N ASP A 125 18.11 18.03 -2.74
CA ASP A 125 18.59 18.44 -4.06
C ASP A 125 18.21 17.44 -5.15
N VAL A 126 18.35 16.15 -4.86
CA VAL A 126 18.06 15.05 -5.79
C VAL A 126 17.28 13.95 -5.08
N ILE A 127 16.21 13.48 -5.75
CA ILE A 127 15.54 12.23 -5.42
C ILE A 127 16.09 11.13 -6.34
N GLU A 128 16.41 9.99 -5.75
CA GLU A 128 16.86 8.80 -6.46
C GLU A 128 15.72 7.78 -6.50
N TYR A 129 15.43 7.27 -7.70
CA TYR A 129 14.45 6.21 -7.91
C TYR A 129 15.17 4.94 -8.34
N ASP A 130 15.24 3.95 -7.44
CA ASP A 130 15.70 2.62 -7.79
C ASP A 130 14.52 1.82 -8.34
N LEU A 131 14.64 1.37 -9.58
CA LEU A 131 13.62 0.68 -10.34
C LEU A 131 14.09 -0.72 -10.69
N ILE A 132 13.21 -1.71 -10.55
CA ILE A 132 13.41 -3.07 -11.07
C ILE A 132 12.23 -3.41 -11.97
N MET A 133 12.50 -3.73 -13.24
CA MET A 133 11.47 -4.20 -14.18
C MET A 133 11.19 -5.67 -13.86
N GLU A 134 9.99 -5.97 -13.39
CA GLU A 134 9.58 -7.32 -13.02
C GLU A 134 8.91 -8.05 -14.18
N ASP A 135 8.09 -7.33 -14.96
CA ASP A 135 7.33 -7.90 -16.08
C ASP A 135 6.99 -6.80 -17.11
N ILE A 136 6.79 -7.22 -18.36
CA ILE A 136 6.36 -6.35 -19.46
C ILE A 136 5.18 -7.02 -20.14
N LYS A 137 4.05 -6.32 -20.23
CA LYS A 137 2.84 -6.83 -20.87
C LYS A 137 2.42 -5.98 -22.04
N ASP A 138 1.97 -6.63 -23.10
CA ASP A 138 1.28 -5.90 -24.17
C ASP A 138 -0.13 -5.45 -23.74
N GLU A 139 -0.77 -4.62 -24.55
CA GLU A 139 -2.12 -4.09 -24.25
C GLU A 139 -3.15 -5.22 -24.09
N THR A 140 -3.04 -6.31 -24.86
CA THR A 140 -4.01 -7.42 -24.81
C THR A 140 -3.87 -8.22 -23.52
N GLU A 141 -2.64 -8.50 -23.10
CA GLU A 141 -2.34 -9.18 -21.83
C GLU A 141 -2.75 -8.33 -20.63
N TYR A 142 -2.46 -7.03 -20.67
CA TYR A 142 -2.88 -6.07 -19.66
C TYR A 142 -4.41 -5.98 -19.54
N GLU A 143 -5.11 -5.80 -20.67
CA GLU A 143 -6.57 -5.75 -20.70
C GLU A 143 -7.20 -7.05 -20.17
N ALA A 144 -6.64 -8.22 -20.54
CA ALA A 144 -7.11 -9.50 -20.04
C ALA A 144 -6.95 -9.62 -18.52
N GLU A 145 -5.81 -9.19 -17.97
CA GLU A 145 -5.59 -9.15 -16.52
C GLU A 145 -6.56 -8.20 -15.82
N MET A 146 -6.74 -6.98 -16.33
CA MET A 146 -7.65 -5.99 -15.74
C MET A 146 -9.10 -6.46 -15.76
N ASN A 147 -9.53 -7.10 -16.86
CA ASN A 147 -10.86 -7.69 -16.97
C ASN A 147 -11.04 -8.86 -15.99
N ALA A 148 -10.03 -9.72 -15.82
CA ALA A 148 -10.07 -10.81 -14.85
C ALA A 148 -10.17 -10.28 -13.41
N MET A 149 -9.36 -9.26 -13.06
CA MET A 149 -9.39 -8.60 -11.76
C MET A 149 -10.76 -7.95 -11.49
N MET A 150 -11.34 -7.25 -12.48
CA MET A 150 -12.68 -6.66 -12.36
C MET A 150 -13.74 -7.73 -12.13
N GLN A 151 -13.71 -8.85 -12.87
CA GLN A 151 -14.64 -9.96 -12.68
C GLN A 151 -14.51 -10.61 -11.31
N GLU A 152 -13.28 -10.77 -10.79
CA GLU A 152 -13.04 -11.27 -9.45
C GLU A 152 -13.61 -10.34 -8.38
N GLN A 153 -13.36 -9.03 -8.51
CA GLN A 153 -13.90 -8.01 -7.61
C GLN A 153 -15.44 -7.97 -7.65
N GLU A 154 -16.05 -8.05 -8.83
CA GLU A 154 -17.51 -8.12 -8.97
C GLU A 154 -18.09 -9.39 -8.34
N ALA A 155 -17.44 -10.54 -8.54
CA ALA A 155 -17.85 -11.79 -7.92
C ALA A 155 -17.70 -11.76 -6.39
N ALA A 156 -16.62 -11.15 -5.87
CA ALA A 156 -16.43 -10.93 -4.44
C ALA A 156 -17.50 -9.99 -3.86
N ALA A 157 -17.81 -8.90 -4.57
CA ALA A 157 -18.85 -7.95 -4.18
C ALA A 157 -20.24 -8.60 -4.14
N LEU A 158 -20.57 -9.47 -5.11
CA LEU A 158 -21.83 -10.21 -5.12
C LEU A 158 -21.92 -11.17 -3.94
N LYS A 159 -20.85 -11.95 -3.67
CA LYS A 159 -20.80 -12.84 -2.50
C LYS A 159 -21.03 -12.08 -1.19
N LEU A 160 -20.48 -10.88 -1.07
CA LEU A 160 -20.70 -10.06 0.12
C LEU A 160 -22.17 -9.59 0.20
N LYS A 161 -22.73 -9.10 -0.91
CA LYS A 161 -24.14 -8.67 -0.98
C LYS A 161 -25.11 -9.79 -0.62
N ASP A 162 -24.83 -11.02 -1.05
CA ASP A 162 -25.64 -12.20 -0.74
C ASP A 162 -25.68 -12.53 0.76
N ARG A 163 -24.70 -12.06 1.55
CA ARG A 163 -24.67 -12.24 3.02
C ARG A 163 -25.53 -11.23 3.77
N LEU A 164 -25.96 -10.15 3.11
CA LEU A 164 -26.71 -9.06 3.75
C LEU A 164 -27.92 -9.55 4.57
N PRO A 165 -28.80 -10.46 4.09
CA PRO A 165 -29.95 -10.91 4.88
C PRO A 165 -29.57 -11.64 6.16
N ALA A 166 -28.50 -12.44 6.13
CA ALA A 166 -28.03 -13.18 7.31
C ALA A 166 -27.39 -12.24 8.33
N VAL A 167 -26.58 -11.28 7.85
CA VAL A 167 -25.93 -10.28 8.70
C VAL A 167 -26.96 -9.35 9.34
N SER A 168 -27.95 -8.86 8.58
CA SER A 168 -28.99 -8.00 9.13
C SER A 168 -29.82 -8.73 10.19
N ALA A 169 -30.18 -10.00 9.95
CA ALA A 169 -30.92 -10.80 10.93
C ALA A 169 -30.12 -11.00 12.23
N LEU A 170 -28.83 -11.34 12.12
CA LEU A 170 -27.95 -11.49 13.29
C LEU A 170 -27.80 -10.16 14.05
N ALA A 171 -27.62 -9.06 13.33
CA ALA A 171 -27.52 -7.73 13.91
C ALA A 171 -28.78 -7.34 14.68
N GLU A 172 -29.96 -7.55 14.08
CA GLU A 172 -31.27 -7.28 14.69
C GLU A 172 -31.51 -8.14 15.93
N GLU A 173 -31.24 -9.45 15.86
CA GLU A 173 -31.39 -10.38 16.98
C GLU A 173 -30.49 -9.99 18.15
N THR A 174 -29.22 -9.72 17.86
CA THR A 174 -28.22 -9.32 18.87
C THR A 174 -28.61 -8.00 19.52
N LEU A 175 -28.99 -6.99 18.73
CA LEU A 175 -29.42 -5.70 19.25
C LEU A 175 -30.68 -5.82 20.10
N ALA A 176 -31.65 -6.64 19.68
CA ALA A 176 -32.87 -6.89 20.46
C ALA A 176 -32.57 -7.59 21.79
N ALA A 177 -31.61 -8.53 21.83
CA ALA A 177 -31.18 -9.17 23.06
C ALA A 177 -30.39 -8.21 23.97
N TYR A 178 -29.50 -7.39 23.41
CA TYR A 178 -28.79 -6.32 24.12
C TYR A 178 -29.76 -5.34 24.78
N ASN A 179 -30.75 -4.83 24.03
CA ASN A 179 -31.75 -3.89 24.53
C ASN A 179 -32.61 -4.46 25.66
N LYS A 180 -32.72 -5.80 25.77
CA LYS A 180 -33.40 -6.50 26.88
C LYS A 180 -32.48 -6.79 28.06
N GLY A 181 -31.20 -6.44 27.98
CA GLY A 181 -30.18 -6.79 28.98
C GLY A 181 -29.91 -8.29 29.05
N ALA A 182 -30.14 -9.02 27.96
CA ALA A 182 -30.01 -10.48 27.91
C ALA A 182 -28.62 -10.96 27.42
N LEU A 183 -27.71 -10.03 27.11
CA LEU A 183 -26.35 -10.33 26.66
C LEU A 183 -25.34 -9.82 27.66
N GLU A 184 -24.31 -10.62 27.91
CA GLU A 184 -23.10 -10.17 28.59
C GLU A 184 -22.26 -9.35 27.60
N THR A 185 -21.95 -8.11 27.97
CA THR A 185 -21.11 -7.20 27.17
C THR A 185 -19.82 -6.90 27.92
N THR A 186 -18.75 -6.65 27.17
CA THR A 186 -17.54 -6.06 27.76
C THR A 186 -17.59 -4.56 27.59
N LYS A 187 -17.56 -3.83 28.71
CA LYS A 187 -17.56 -2.37 28.73
C LYS A 187 -16.16 -1.83 28.99
N THR A 188 -15.71 -0.95 28.13
CA THR A 188 -14.43 -0.26 28.22
C THR A 188 -14.54 0.99 29.11
N PRO A 189 -13.41 1.55 29.59
CA PRO A 189 -13.41 2.80 30.36
C PRO A 189 -13.96 4.01 29.59
N SER A 190 -13.85 4.02 28.25
CA SER A 190 -14.36 5.09 27.39
C SER A 190 -15.88 4.99 27.16
N GLY A 191 -16.50 3.89 27.60
CA GLY A 191 -17.93 3.63 27.49
C GLY A 191 -18.33 2.85 26.24
N LEU A 192 -17.39 2.49 25.36
CA LEU A 192 -17.64 1.50 24.31
C LEU A 192 -18.02 0.16 24.95
N GLU A 193 -19.08 -0.47 24.45
CA GLU A 193 -19.42 -1.85 24.78
C GLU A 193 -19.27 -2.72 23.55
N TYR A 194 -18.83 -3.96 23.74
CA TYR A 194 -18.71 -4.90 22.63
C TYR A 194 -19.07 -6.34 23.02
N ILE A 195 -19.44 -7.11 22.00
CA ILE A 195 -19.77 -8.53 22.06
C ILE A 195 -18.97 -9.21 20.95
N ILE A 196 -18.16 -10.21 21.28
CA ILE A 196 -17.45 -11.02 20.29
C ILE A 196 -18.32 -12.21 19.92
N HIS A 197 -18.67 -12.33 18.64
CA HIS A 197 -19.40 -13.47 18.09
C HIS A 197 -18.44 -14.58 17.64
N GLU A 198 -17.34 -14.17 17.03
CA GLU A 198 -16.26 -15.05 16.59
C GLU A 198 -14.91 -14.36 16.89
N GLU A 199 -14.00 -15.06 17.56
CA GLU A 199 -12.72 -14.49 18.04
C GLU A 199 -11.71 -14.19 16.93
N GLY A 200 -11.89 -14.77 15.73
CA GLY A 200 -10.86 -14.75 14.69
C GLY A 200 -9.63 -15.58 15.07
N SER A 201 -8.67 -15.67 14.16
CA SER A 201 -7.45 -16.48 14.37
C SER A 201 -6.17 -15.86 13.84
N GLY A 202 -6.27 -14.78 13.05
CA GLY A 202 -5.11 -14.11 12.48
C GLY A 202 -4.52 -13.04 13.41
N ALA A 203 -3.79 -12.11 12.79
CA ALA A 203 -3.08 -11.06 13.50
C ALA A 203 -4.04 -10.11 14.23
N ARG A 204 -3.58 -9.56 15.36
CA ARG A 204 -4.26 -8.44 16.02
C ARG A 204 -3.68 -7.15 15.45
N PRO A 205 -4.50 -6.22 14.94
CA PRO A 205 -3.99 -5.00 14.33
C PRO A 205 -3.35 -4.08 15.38
N GLY A 206 -2.22 -3.51 15.01
CA GLY A 206 -1.53 -2.44 15.71
C GLY A 206 -1.99 -1.05 15.27
N ASN A 207 -1.48 -0.02 15.93
CA ASN A 207 -1.73 1.37 15.55
C ASN A 207 -1.00 1.68 14.22
N GLY A 208 -1.74 2.18 13.24
CA GLY A 208 -1.26 2.49 11.89
C GLY A 208 -1.46 1.37 10.87
N ASP A 209 -1.71 0.13 11.32
CA ASP A 209 -1.98 -1.00 10.43
C ASP A 209 -3.23 -0.73 9.59
N MET A 210 -3.20 -1.15 8.32
CA MET A 210 -4.32 -1.00 7.42
C MET A 210 -5.31 -2.14 7.62
N VAL A 211 -6.51 -1.84 8.12
CA VAL A 211 -7.55 -2.84 8.38
C VAL A 211 -8.66 -2.78 7.34
N ASN A 212 -9.18 -3.94 6.94
CA ASN A 212 -10.36 -4.07 6.09
C ASN A 212 -11.52 -4.59 6.94
N VAL A 213 -12.58 -3.80 7.05
CA VAL A 213 -13.73 -4.10 7.92
C VAL A 213 -15.01 -4.16 7.10
N GLN A 214 -15.74 -5.27 7.20
CA GLN A 214 -17.14 -5.31 6.82
C GLN A 214 -18.01 -4.86 7.98
N TYR A 215 -19.12 -4.18 7.69
CA TYR A 215 -19.97 -3.67 8.74
C TYR A 215 -21.43 -3.54 8.32
N PHE A 216 -22.29 -3.59 9.33
CA PHE A 216 -23.70 -3.27 9.24
C PHE A 216 -24.06 -2.34 10.41
N GLY A 217 -24.35 -1.08 10.10
CA GLY A 217 -24.60 -0.02 11.06
C GLY A 217 -26.09 0.30 11.22
N THR A 218 -26.58 0.29 12.45
CA THR A 218 -27.95 0.63 12.81
C THR A 218 -28.03 1.59 13.98
N PHE A 219 -29.12 2.34 14.08
CA PHE A 219 -29.49 2.99 15.32
C PHE A 219 -29.92 1.95 16.37
N MET A 220 -30.05 2.37 17.63
CA MET A 220 -30.48 1.50 18.73
C MET A 220 -31.91 0.95 18.58
N ASP A 221 -32.73 1.54 17.69
CA ASP A 221 -34.06 1.06 17.33
C ASP A 221 -34.04 0.01 16.20
N GLY A 222 -32.86 -0.35 15.69
CA GLY A 222 -32.65 -1.32 14.61
C GLY A 222 -32.72 -0.73 13.20
N LYS A 223 -33.05 0.55 13.05
CA LYS A 223 -33.06 1.18 11.71
C LYS A 223 -31.62 1.26 11.17
N LYS A 224 -31.36 0.57 10.07
CA LYS A 224 -30.09 0.65 9.32
C LYS A 224 -29.84 2.07 8.83
N PHE A 225 -28.61 2.55 8.98
CA PHE A 225 -28.14 3.80 8.36
C PHE A 225 -27.03 3.57 7.33
N ASP A 226 -26.21 2.51 7.46
CA ASP A 226 -25.13 2.23 6.51
C ASP A 226 -24.68 0.76 6.58
N SER A 227 -24.10 0.22 5.51
CA SER A 227 -23.62 -1.15 5.43
C SER A 227 -22.67 -1.37 4.24
N SER A 228 -21.50 -1.96 4.50
CA SER A 228 -20.58 -2.39 3.44
C SER A 228 -21.16 -3.51 2.57
N PHE A 229 -22.10 -4.29 3.11
CA PHE A 229 -22.77 -5.37 2.39
C PHE A 229 -23.72 -4.84 1.31
N ASP A 230 -24.18 -3.57 1.37
CA ASP A 230 -24.98 -2.99 0.28
C ASP A 230 -24.10 -2.63 -0.93
N SER A 231 -22.90 -2.11 -0.67
CA SER A 231 -21.95 -1.68 -1.71
C SER A 231 -21.15 -2.86 -2.27
N GLY A 232 -20.97 -3.93 -1.49
CA GLY A 232 -20.12 -5.06 -1.85
C GLY A 232 -18.64 -4.81 -1.56
N ARG A 233 -18.29 -3.80 -0.74
CA ARG A 233 -16.91 -3.37 -0.53
C ARG A 233 -16.63 -3.09 0.93
N ALA A 234 -15.56 -3.69 1.47
CA ALA A 234 -15.07 -3.40 2.82
C ALA A 234 -14.68 -1.92 2.96
N PHE A 235 -14.75 -1.41 4.18
CA PHE A 235 -14.15 -0.14 4.53
C PHE A 235 -12.71 -0.35 4.97
N SER A 236 -11.77 0.32 4.29
CA SER A 236 -10.33 0.23 4.57
C SER A 236 -9.83 1.52 5.19
N PHE A 237 -9.13 1.44 6.32
CA PHE A 237 -8.57 2.60 7.01
C PHE A 237 -7.37 2.22 7.89
N PRO A 238 -6.44 3.16 8.16
CA PRO A 238 -5.35 2.94 9.11
C PRO A 238 -5.90 3.04 10.55
N LEU A 239 -5.76 1.96 11.31
CA LEU A 239 -6.35 1.86 12.65
C LEU A 239 -5.66 2.82 13.64
N GLY A 240 -6.45 3.52 14.46
CA GLY A 240 -5.91 4.38 15.53
C GLY A 240 -5.39 5.74 15.06
N GLN A 241 -5.56 6.05 13.77
CA GLN A 241 -5.14 7.32 13.15
C GLN A 241 -6.32 8.30 12.98
N GLN A 242 -7.44 8.07 13.68
CA GLN A 242 -8.64 8.92 13.63
C GLN A 242 -9.18 9.11 12.20
N ARG A 243 -9.02 8.08 11.37
CA ARG A 243 -9.61 8.01 10.02
C ARG A 243 -11.00 7.38 10.02
N ALA A 244 -11.39 6.78 11.15
CA ALA A 244 -12.75 6.32 11.46
C ALA A 244 -13.24 6.98 12.77
N ILE A 245 -14.48 6.69 13.17
CA ILE A 245 -15.00 7.13 14.49
C ILE A 245 -14.19 6.48 15.62
N GLY A 246 -14.08 7.17 16.76
CA GLY A 246 -13.26 6.70 17.89
C GLY A 246 -13.64 5.30 18.41
N GLY A 247 -14.93 4.94 18.33
CA GLY A 247 -15.40 3.62 18.73
C GLY A 247 -14.95 2.49 17.82
N TRP A 248 -14.62 2.79 16.55
CA TRP A 248 -14.00 1.83 15.65
C TRP A 248 -12.50 1.74 15.89
N ASP A 249 -11.80 2.86 16.04
CA ASP A 249 -10.38 2.88 16.38
C ASP A 249 -10.09 2.09 17.66
N GLU A 250 -10.98 2.20 18.66
CA GLU A 250 -10.89 1.43 19.89
C GLU A 250 -11.41 -0.01 19.74
N GLY A 251 -12.61 -0.19 19.18
CA GLY A 251 -13.30 -1.48 19.12
C GLY A 251 -12.59 -2.52 18.26
N ILE A 252 -12.13 -2.11 17.07
CA ILE A 252 -11.43 -3.01 16.14
C ILE A 252 -10.06 -3.41 16.70
N ALA A 253 -9.42 -2.55 17.51
CA ALA A 253 -8.15 -2.87 18.17
C ALA A 253 -8.28 -4.01 19.21
N TYR A 254 -9.48 -4.40 19.63
CA TYR A 254 -9.71 -5.58 20.47
C TYR A 254 -9.85 -6.89 19.69
N LEU A 255 -10.03 -6.82 18.38
CA LEU A 255 -10.32 -7.97 17.53
C LEU A 255 -9.05 -8.57 16.93
N LYS A 256 -9.16 -9.80 16.44
CA LYS A 256 -8.15 -10.43 15.56
C LYS A 256 -8.70 -10.52 14.15
N GLU A 257 -7.81 -10.64 13.16
CA GLU A 257 -8.21 -10.96 11.79
C GLU A 257 -9.09 -12.22 11.76
N GLY A 258 -10.21 -12.12 11.04
CA GLY A 258 -11.28 -13.09 10.95
C GLY A 258 -12.35 -12.96 12.07
N ALA A 259 -12.21 -12.04 13.01
CA ALA A 259 -13.17 -11.88 14.10
C ALA A 259 -14.45 -11.17 13.64
N LYS A 260 -15.55 -11.47 14.33
CA LYS A 260 -16.85 -10.84 14.16
C LYS A 260 -17.34 -10.35 15.51
N ALA A 261 -17.83 -9.13 15.57
CA ALA A 261 -18.27 -8.52 16.81
C ALA A 261 -19.42 -7.55 16.60
N SER A 262 -20.15 -7.27 17.68
CA SER A 262 -21.03 -6.11 17.76
C SER A 262 -20.41 -5.06 18.65
N LEU A 263 -20.46 -3.80 18.21
CA LEU A 263 -19.99 -2.62 18.92
C LEU A 263 -21.18 -1.70 19.22
N ILE A 264 -21.32 -1.29 20.48
CA ILE A 264 -22.27 -0.28 20.93
C ILE A 264 -21.47 0.98 21.24
N VAL A 265 -21.54 1.92 20.31
CA VAL A 265 -20.67 3.11 20.29
C VAL A 265 -21.43 4.30 20.89
N PRO A 266 -21.03 4.80 22.07
CA PRO A 266 -21.65 5.99 22.64
C PRO A 266 -21.34 7.23 21.79
N PRO A 267 -22.13 8.32 21.91
CA PRO A 267 -21.95 9.49 21.06
C PRO A 267 -20.55 10.11 21.11
N SER A 268 -19.88 10.07 22.28
CA SER A 268 -18.51 10.56 22.48
C SER A 268 -17.45 9.81 21.67
N LEU A 269 -17.76 8.58 21.24
CA LEU A 269 -16.92 7.74 20.39
C LEU A 269 -17.50 7.59 18.96
N GLY A 270 -18.66 8.20 18.71
CA GLY A 270 -19.32 8.25 17.41
C GLY A 270 -19.19 9.64 16.79
N TYR A 271 -20.31 10.23 16.40
CA TYR A 271 -20.36 11.54 15.73
C TYR A 271 -20.64 12.73 16.66
N GLY A 272 -20.52 12.54 17.98
CA GLY A 272 -20.63 13.60 18.98
C GLY A 272 -21.96 14.37 18.94
N GLU A 273 -21.94 15.61 19.43
CA GLU A 273 -23.11 16.50 19.47
C GLU A 273 -23.52 17.01 18.10
N THR A 274 -22.59 17.04 17.13
CA THR A 274 -22.84 17.58 15.79
C THR A 274 -23.61 16.58 14.92
N GLY A 275 -23.37 15.28 15.10
CA GLY A 275 -23.89 14.26 14.20
C GLY A 275 -23.14 14.23 12.87
N TYR A 276 -23.62 13.44 11.92
CA TYR A 276 -23.02 13.30 10.60
C TYR A 276 -24.05 12.84 9.57
N MET A 277 -24.23 13.63 8.50
CA MET A 277 -25.25 13.38 7.47
C MET A 277 -26.63 13.12 8.09
N ASP A 278 -27.20 11.94 7.88
CA ASP A 278 -28.50 11.53 8.41
C ASP A 278 -28.45 11.00 9.85
N ILE A 279 -27.28 10.99 10.49
CA ILE A 279 -27.07 10.57 11.88
C ILE A 279 -27.18 11.81 12.78
N PRO A 280 -28.20 11.91 13.64
CA PRO A 280 -28.35 13.03 14.56
C PRO A 280 -27.19 13.11 15.56
N GLY A 281 -26.96 14.31 16.09
CA GLY A 281 -26.07 14.49 17.23
C GLY A 281 -26.53 13.73 18.47
N ASN A 282 -25.60 13.39 19.34
CA ASN A 282 -25.84 12.66 20.60
C ASN A 282 -26.45 11.27 20.40
N THR A 283 -26.16 10.62 19.27
CA THR A 283 -26.70 9.30 18.93
C THR A 283 -25.76 8.18 19.35
N THR A 284 -26.26 7.21 20.10
CA THR A 284 -25.59 5.91 20.30
C THR A 284 -25.80 5.05 19.07
N LEU A 285 -24.72 4.47 18.56
CA LEU A 285 -24.74 3.65 17.34
C LEU A 285 -24.51 2.19 17.70
N TYR A 286 -25.11 1.31 16.91
CA TYR A 286 -24.83 -0.11 16.94
C TYR A 286 -24.18 -0.50 15.61
N PHE A 287 -23.08 -1.24 15.68
CA PHE A 287 -22.43 -1.82 14.53
C PHE A 287 -22.26 -3.31 14.75
N TYR A 288 -22.62 -4.11 13.75
CA TYR A 288 -21.98 -5.40 13.54
C TYR A 288 -20.75 -5.19 12.65
N VAL A 289 -19.62 -5.80 13.00
CA VAL A 289 -18.34 -5.66 12.27
C VAL A 289 -17.68 -7.02 12.06
N GLU A 290 -16.98 -7.16 10.94
CA GLU A 290 -16.09 -8.29 10.63
C GLU A 290 -14.72 -7.73 10.25
N LEU A 291 -13.69 -8.08 11.00
CA LEU A 291 -12.31 -7.72 10.66
C LEU A 291 -11.78 -8.74 9.65
N GLU A 292 -11.87 -8.43 8.37
CA GLU A 292 -11.50 -9.37 7.30
C GLU A 292 -10.00 -9.53 7.14
N LYS A 293 -9.25 -8.42 7.22
CA LYS A 293 -7.80 -8.42 6.95
C LYS A 293 -7.07 -7.33 7.73
N VAL A 294 -5.85 -7.64 8.15
CA VAL A 294 -4.85 -6.70 8.67
C VAL A 294 -3.67 -6.71 7.69
N ASN A 295 -3.28 -5.54 7.17
CA ASN A 295 -2.16 -5.37 6.23
C ASN A 295 -1.05 -4.52 6.86
#